data_AF-A0A838UB34-F1
#
_entry.id   AF-A0A838UB34-F1
#
_cell.length_a   1.000
_cell.length_b   1.000
_cell.length_c   1.000
_cell.angle_alpha   90.00
_cell.angle_beta   90.00
_cell.angle_gamma   90.00
#
_symmetry.space_group_name_H-M   'P 1'
#
loop_
_entity.id
_entity.type
_entity.pdbx_description
1 polymer ?
#
loop_
_entity_poly.entity_id
_entity_poly.type
_entity_poly.pdbx_seq_one_letter_code
_entity_poly.pdbx_strand_id
1 'polypeptide(L)' 'MPKKHSLTEKNPSELTEMLSKQREELRTLRFAAAGARPKDSSAPKKARKQIARILTELHSRAIN' A
#
# COMPACT_ATOMS: atom_id res chain seq x y z
N MET A 1 16.84 -4.91 -9.40
CA MET A 1 15.95 -4.46 -8.30
C MET A 1 14.86 -3.57 -8.90
N PRO A 2 13.56 -3.80 -8.66
CA PRO A 2 12.54 -2.92 -9.20
C PRO A 2 12.70 -1.54 -8.54
N LYS A 3 12.71 -0.49 -9.37
CA LYS A 3 12.93 0.90 -8.97
C LYS A 3 12.05 1.23 -7.76
N LYS A 4 12.66 1.74 -6.68
CA LYS A 4 11.91 2.26 -5.53
C LYS A 4 11.06 3.41 -6.07
N HIS A 5 9.76 3.21 -6.28
CA HIS A 5 8.85 4.33 -6.55
C HIS A 5 8.95 5.29 -5.37
N SER A 6 9.55 6.45 -5.60
CA SER A 6 9.67 7.44 -4.54
C SER A 6 8.30 8.03 -4.29
N LEU A 7 7.77 7.84 -3.07
CA LEU A 7 6.50 8.45 -2.67
C LEU A 7 6.63 9.97 -2.54
N THR A 8 7.85 10.49 -2.48
CA THR A 8 8.17 11.92 -2.37
C THR A 8 7.83 12.71 -3.63
N GLU A 9 7.88 12.08 -4.81
CA GLU A 9 7.63 12.74 -6.10
C GLU A 9 6.13 12.87 -6.41
N LYS A 10 5.27 12.21 -5.63
CA LYS A 10 3.84 12.14 -5.90
C LYS A 10 3.08 13.26 -5.23
N ASN A 11 2.00 13.70 -5.87
CA ASN A 11 1.09 14.67 -5.28
C ASN A 11 0.26 14.07 -4.14
N PRO A 12 -0.21 14.87 -3.16
CA PRO A 12 -1.03 14.37 -2.05
C PRO A 12 -2.29 13.63 -2.52
N SER A 13 -2.95 14.11 -3.59
CA SER A 13 -4.12 13.44 -4.19
C SER A 13 -3.76 12.06 -4.78
N GLU A 14 -2.59 11.92 -5.38
CA GLU A 14 -2.16 10.63 -5.91
C GLU A 14 -1.84 9.64 -4.77
N LEU A 15 -1.29 10.15 -3.67
CA LEU A 15 -1.03 9.34 -2.48
C LEU A 15 -2.32 8.84 -1.83
N THR A 16 -3.38 9.66 -1.78
CA THR A 16 -4.69 9.23 -1.25
C THR A 16 -5.37 8.22 -2.16
N GLU A 17 -5.29 8.39 -3.49
CA GLU A 17 -5.77 7.38 -4.45
C GLU A 17 -5.00 6.06 -4.32
N MET A 18 -3.68 6.12 -4.22
CA MET A 18 -2.85 4.93 -4.01
C MET A 18 -3.17 4.24 -2.69
N LEU A 19 -3.44 5.00 -1.62
CA LEU A 19 -3.86 4.47 -0.34
C LEU A 19 -5.19 3.70 -0.47
N SER A 20 -6.15 4.25 -1.19
CA SER A 20 -7.45 3.60 -1.45
C SER A 20 -7.26 2.27 -2.18
N LYS A 21 -6.52 2.29 -3.31
CA LYS A 21 -6.22 1.09 -4.12
C LYS A 21 -5.51 0.01 -3.29
N GLN A 22 -4.51 0.38 -2.48
CA GLN A 22 -3.78 -0.57 -1.64
C GLN A 22 -4.63 -1.16 -0.51
N ARG A 23 -5.57 -0.39 0.05
CA ARG A 23 -6.53 -0.91 1.05
C ARG A 23 -7.50 -1.91 0.44
N GLU A 24 -7.97 -1.64 -0.78
CA GLU A 24 -8.81 -2.56 -1.53
C GLU A 24 -8.06 -3.85 -1.89
N GLU A 25 -6.82 -3.74 -2.36
CA GLU A 25 -5.96 -4.90 -2.61
C GLU A 25 -5.72 -5.73 -1.35
N LEU A 26 -5.49 -5.09 -0.19
CA LEU A 26 -5.38 -5.83 1.07
C LEU A 26 -6.70 -6.55 1.43
N ARG A 27 -7.85 -5.96 1.12
CA ARG A 27 -9.16 -6.57 1.33
C ARG A 27 -9.34 -7.79 0.44
N THR A 28 -9.05 -7.69 -0.86
CA THR A 28 -9.16 -8.82 -1.79
C THR A 28 -8.21 -9.96 -1.40
N LEU A 29 -6.97 -9.64 -1.00
CA LEU A 29 -6.02 -10.63 -0.50
C LEU A 29 -6.52 -11.36 0.76
N ARG A 30 -7.20 -10.66 1.67
CA ARG A 30 -7.81 -11.29 2.87
C ARG A 30 -8.93 -12.25 2.50
N PHE A 31 -9.80 -11.87 1.57
CA PHE A 31 -10.88 -12.75 1.10
C PHE A 31 -10.35 -13.96 0.33
N ALA A 32 -9.37 -13.75 -0.56
CA ALA A 32 -8.74 -14.83 -1.31
C ALA A 32 -8.05 -15.84 -0.39
N ALA A 33 -7.36 -15.36 0.65
CA ALA A 33 -6.68 -16.21 1.62
C ALA A 33 -7.63 -17.06 2.48
N ALA A 34 -8.89 -16.65 2.65
CA ALA A 34 -9.89 -17.42 3.36
C ALA A 34 -10.36 -18.66 2.58
N GLY A 35 -10.37 -18.57 1.24
CA GLY A 35 -10.80 -19.68 0.37
C GLY A 35 -9.69 -20.68 0.05
N ALA A 36 -8.44 -20.23 -0.07
CA ALA A 36 -7.29 -21.09 -0.31
C ALA A 36 -5.98 -20.36 0.02
N ARG A 37 -4.90 -21.12 0.22
CA ARG A 37 -3.56 -20.53 0.41
C ARG A 37 -3.15 -19.76 -0.86
N PRO A 38 -2.87 -18.45 -0.77
CA PRO A 38 -2.45 -17.68 -1.93
C PRO A 38 -1.05 -18.09 -2.41
N LYS A 39 -0.84 -18.04 -3.73
CA LYS A 39 0.44 -18.37 -4.37
C LYS A 39 1.59 -17.51 -3.84
N ASP A 40 1.36 -16.19 -3.67
CA ASP A 40 2.28 -15.30 -2.96
C ASP A 40 1.79 -15.04 -1.53
N SER A 41 2.26 -15.85 -0.58
CA SER A 41 2.00 -15.67 0.84
C SER A 41 2.53 -14.35 1.43
N SER A 42 3.47 -13.68 0.74
CA SER A 42 4.06 -12.42 1.19
C SER A 42 3.27 -11.18 0.73
N ALA A 43 2.31 -11.34 -0.19
CA ALA A 43 1.53 -10.24 -0.75
C ALA A 43 0.81 -9.40 0.32
N PRO A 44 0.11 -9.98 1.33
CA PRO A 44 -0.53 -9.18 2.38
C PRO A 44 0.47 -8.36 3.21
N LYS A 45 1.67 -8.90 3.44
CA LYS A 45 2.75 -8.19 4.16
C LYS A 45 3.26 -7.01 3.35
N LYS A 46 3.46 -7.18 2.04
CA LYS A 46 3.89 -6.11 1.13
C LYS A 46 2.85 -4.98 1.07
N ALA A 47 1.57 -5.32 0.91
CA ALA A 47 0.48 -4.35 0.88
C ALA A 47 0.39 -3.52 2.18
N ARG A 48 0.44 -4.18 3.36
CA ARG A 48 0.48 -3.46 4.66
C ARG A 48 1.67 -2.50 4.77
N LYS A 49 2.86 -2.93 4.33
CA LYS A 49 4.06 -2.09 4.36
C LYS A 49 3.93 -0.89 3.44
N GLN A 50 3.30 -1.06 2.28
CA GLN A 50 3.09 0.04 1.34
C GLN A 50 2.07 1.05 1.87
N ILE A 51 0.97 0.58 2.46
CA ILE A 51 -0.02 1.43 3.16
C ILE A 51 0.68 2.26 4.24
N ALA A 52 1.49 1.63 5.10
CA ALA A 52 2.19 2.34 6.18
C ALA A 52 3.09 3.46 5.64
N ARG A 53 3.85 3.20 4.57
CA ARG A 53 4.72 4.21 3.93
C ARG A 53 3.94 5.40 3.37
N ILE A 54 2.80 5.14 2.71
CA ILE A 54 1.94 6.21 2.18
C ILE A 54 1.38 7.06 3.32
N LEU A 55 0.92 6.44 4.41
CA LEU A 55 0.43 7.15 5.58
C LEU A 55 1.51 7.98 6.25
N THR A 56 2.73 7.45 6.37
CA THR A 56 3.88 8.21 6.90
C THR A 56 4.15 9.44 6.05
N GLU A 57 4.22 9.30 4.72
CA GLU A 57 4.47 10.42 3.82
C GLU A 57 3.37 11.49 3.92
N LEU A 58 2.10 11.08 3.90
CA LEU A 58 0.96 12.00 4.07
C LEU A 58 1.02 12.74 5.40
N HIS A 59 1.40 12.06 6.48
CA HIS A 59 1.51 12.67 7.80
C HIS A 59 2.72 13.62 7.91
N SER A 60 3.87 13.24 7.36
CA SER A 60 5.06 14.09 7.31
C SER A 60 4.80 15.41 6.58
N ARG A 61 3.93 15.40 5.55
CA ARG A 61 3.51 16.62 4.82
C ARG A 61 2.46 17.46 5.55
N ALA A 62 1.77 16.90 6.54
CA ALA A 62 0.78 17.63 7.32
C ALA A 62 1.40 18.34 8.53
N ILE A 63 2.54 17.84 9.03
CA ILE A 63 3.25 18.41 10.18
C ILE A 63 4.30 19.45 9.76
N ASN A 64 4.89 19.32 8.57
CA ASN A 64 5.83 20.29 8.00
C ASN A 64 5.09 21.34 7.17
#